data_AF-A0A7V9M3I5-F1
#
_entry.id   AF-A0A7V9M3I5-F1
#
_cell.length_a   1.000
_cell.length_b   1.000
_cell.length_c   1.000
_cell.angle_alpha   90.00
_cell.angle_beta   90.00
_cell.angle_gamma   90.00
#
_symmetry.space_group_name_H-M   'P 1'
#
loop_
_entity.id
_entity.type
_entity.pdbx_description
1 polymer ?
#
loop_
_entity_poly.entity_id
_entity_poly.type
_entity_poly.pdbx_seq_one_letter_code
_entity_poly.pdbx_strand_id
1 'polypeptide(L)' 'MENKMNKIALLVDGDNAQPKLLSMVLEEASKYGKVTVRRVYGDWTTPH' A
#
# COMPACT_ATOMS: atom_id res chain seq x y z
N MET A 1 1.42 -23.70 17.28
CA MET A 1 0.62 -22.44 17.24
C MET A 1 0.71 -21.90 15.83
N GLU A 2 -0.40 -21.80 15.10
CA GLU A 2 -0.42 -21.08 13.83
C GLU A 2 -0.04 -19.62 14.10
N ASN A 3 1.14 -19.21 13.65
CA ASN A 3 1.49 -17.79 13.56
C ASN A 3 0.64 -17.16 12.47
N LYS A 4 -0.58 -16.74 12.84
CA LYS A 4 -1.50 -16.06 11.93
C LYS A 4 -0.95 -14.66 11.68
N MET A 5 -0.07 -14.51 10.68
CA MET A 5 0.35 -13.20 10.21
C MET A 5 -0.90 -12.39 9.83
N ASN A 6 -1.07 -11.23 10.45
CA ASN A 6 -2.15 -10.31 10.10
C ASN A 6 -2.07 -10.00 8.60
N LYS A 7 -3.20 -10.11 7.91
CA LYS A 7 -3.27 -9.76 6.49
C LYS A 7 -3.64 -8.29 6.40
N ILE A 8 -2.81 -7.52 5.72
CA ILE A 8 -3.02 -6.08 5.52
C ILE A 8 -3.41 -5.84 4.06
N ALA A 9 -4.42 -4.99 3.87
CA ALA A 9 -4.78 -4.45 2.57
C ALA A 9 -4.39 -2.97 2.52
N LEU A 10 -3.60 -2.60 1.52
CA LEU A 10 -3.17 -1.23 1.28
C LEU A 10 -3.93 -0.67 0.07
N LEU A 11 -4.74 0.36 0.31
CA LEU A 11 -5.46 1.12 -0.71
C LEU A 11 -4.90 2.54 -0.68
N VAL A 12 -4.40 3.00 -1.81
CA VAL A 12 -3.74 4.30 -1.95
C VAL A 12 -4.57 5.16 -2.89
N ASP A 13 -4.80 6.41 -2.50
CA ASP A 13 -5.26 7.46 -3.40
C ASP A 13 -4.04 8.02 -4.16
N GLY A 14 -3.92 7.69 -5.43
CA GLY A 14 -2.79 8.02 -6.30
C GLY A 14 -2.75 9.47 -6.76
N ASP A 15 -3.89 10.18 -6.72
CA ASP A 15 -3.93 11.60 -7.05
C ASP A 15 -3.45 12.47 -5.87
N ASN A 16 -3.59 11.94 -4.66
CA ASN A 16 -3.23 12.65 -3.42
C ASN A 16 -1.96 12.11 -2.72
N ALA A 17 -1.50 10.91 -3.06
CA ALA A 17 -0.30 10.32 -2.46
C ALA A 17 0.98 10.70 -3.20
N GLN A 18 2.06 10.94 -2.45
CA GLN A 18 3.38 11.17 -3.04
C GLN A 18 4.07 9.84 -3.34
N PRO A 19 4.44 9.55 -4.60
CA PRO A 19 5.03 8.26 -4.99
C PRO A 19 6.30 7.90 -4.19
N LYS A 20 7.12 8.90 -3.86
CA LYS A 20 8.36 8.74 -3.08
C LYS A 20 8.15 8.14 -1.68
N LEU A 21 6.96 8.27 -1.10
CA LEU A 21 6.65 7.78 0.25
C LEU A 21 6.15 6.33 0.27
N LEU A 22 5.73 5.78 -0.88
CA LEU A 22 5.11 4.45 -0.96
C LEU A 22 6.03 3.33 -0.44
N SER A 23 7.33 3.40 -0.74
CA SER A 23 8.30 2.42 -0.26
C SER A 23 8.39 2.39 1.27
N MET A 24 8.41 3.56 1.92
CA MET A 24 8.45 3.66 3.38
C MET A 24 7.15 3.16 4.02
N VAL A 25 6.00 3.50 3.44
CA VAL A 25 4.69 3.03 3.92
C VAL A 25 4.58 1.51 3.83
N LEU A 26 5.07 0.91 2.74
CA LEU A 26 5.09 -0.54 2.56
C LEU A 26 6.01 -1.25 3.55
N GLU A 27 7.19 -0.68 3.80
CA GLU A 27 8.13 -1.20 4.80
C GLU A 27 7.50 -1.17 6.20
N GLU A 28 6.90 -0.04 6.57
CA GLU A 28 6.24 0.12 7.87
C GLU A 28 5.05 -0.84 8.01
N ALA A 29 4.17 -0.91 7.01
CA ALA A 29 3.02 -1.82 7.03
C ALA A 29 3.44 -3.29 7.16
N SER A 30 4.58 -3.67 6.56
CA SER A 30 5.10 -5.05 6.61
C SER A 30 5.53 -5.48 8.02
N LYS A 31 5.81 -4.54 8.94
CA LYS A 31 6.10 -4.83 10.35
C LYS A 31 4.87 -5.31 11.12
N TYR A 32 3.68 -4.91 10.69
CA TYR A 32 2.40 -5.21 11.36
C TYR A 32 1.69 -6.45 10.78
N GLY A 33 2.13 -6.93 9.62
CA GLY A 33 1.50 -8.05 8.95
C GLY A 33 1.90 -8.18 7.48
N LYS A 34 1.42 -9.25 6.83
CA LYS A 34 1.66 -9.47 5.41
C LYS A 34 0.74 -8.56 4.59
N VAL A 35 1.32 -7.63 3.85
CA VAL A 35 0.59 -6.82 2.86
C VAL A 35 0.19 -7.72 1.68
N THR A 36 -1.10 -8.05 1.59
CA THR A 36 -1.65 -9.00 0.61
C THR A 36 -2.33 -8.31 -0.56
N VAL A 37 -2.86 -7.10 -0.36
CA VAL A 37 -3.50 -6.29 -1.39
C VAL A 37 -2.77 -4.95 -1.45
N ARG A 38 -2.44 -4.52 -2.67
CA ARG A 38 -1.83 -3.22 -2.97
C ARG A 38 -2.55 -2.65 -4.17
N ARG A 39 -3.37 -1.62 -3.97
CA ARG A 39 -4.09 -0.93 -5.03
C ARG A 39 -3.87 0.57 -4.90
N VAL A 40 -3.69 1.22 -6.04
CA VAL A 40 -3.61 2.67 -6.15
C VAL A 40 -4.76 3.11 -7.05
N TYR A 41 -5.51 4.14 -6.66
CA TYR A 41 -6.68 4.65 -7.35
C TYR A 41 -6.52 6.13 -7.67
N GLY A 42 -6.86 6.54 -8.88
CA GLY A 42 -6.82 7.93 -9.30
C GLY A 42 -6.97 8.05 -10.82
N ASP A 43 -6.65 9.20 -11.38
CA ASP A 43 -6.88 9.50 -12.79
C ASP A 43 -5.72 9.08 -13.69
N TRP A 44 -5.83 7.90 -14.32
CA TRP A 44 -4.80 7.38 -15.24
C TRP A 44 -5.03 7.87 -16.68
N THR A 45 -6.01 8.75 -16.92
CA THR A 45 -6.32 9.27 -18.24
C THR A 45 -5.50 10.51 -18.59
N THR A 46 -4.93 11.18 -17.58
CA THR A 46 -4.05 12.33 -17.75
C THR A 46 -2.57 11.92 -17.75
N PRO A 47 -1.82 12.20 -18.83
CA PRO A 47 -0.37 12.04 -18.83
C PRO A 47 0.24 13.23 -18.09
N HIS A 48 0.55 13.04 -16.81
CA HIS A 48 1.38 13.98 -16.03
C HIS A 48 2.86 13.79 -16.33
#